data_AF-L1NC62-F1
#
_entry.id   AF-L1NC62-F1
#
_cell.length_a   1.000
_cell.length_b   1.000
_cell.length_c   1.000
_cell.angle_alpha   90.00
_cell.angle_beta   90.00
_cell.angle_gamma   90.00
#
_symmetry.space_group_name_H-M   'P 1'
#
loop_
_entity.id
_entity.type
_entity.pdbx_description
1 polymer ?
#
loop_
_entity_poly.entity_id
_entity_poly.type
_entity_poly.pdbx_seq_one_letter_code
_entity_poly.pdbx_strand_id
1 'polypeptide(L)'
;MRHFVAPDHGTVTLINGGSYLISGGSVVGGIYYKAGSEGNVLKRQDEVLTTSTTIWLTADQLRMPSPVTQLDIMDITGRKVITARNSREVKLTLPSGVYLIRAIFPTETLVCRLTIR
;
A
#
# COMPACT_ATOMS: atom_id res chain seq x y z
N MET A 1 9.57 14.37 -5.49
CA MET A 1 10.47 14.11 -4.33
C MET A 1 10.19 12.71 -3.80
N ARG A 2 11.22 11.99 -3.33
CA ARG A 2 11.06 10.66 -2.71
C ARG A 2 10.78 10.82 -1.22
N HIS A 3 9.73 10.16 -0.73
CA HIS A 3 9.36 10.17 0.69
C HIS A 3 9.53 8.77 1.27
N PHE A 4 10.02 8.71 2.51
CA PHE A 4 10.05 7.51 3.32
C PHE A 4 8.87 7.55 4.30
N VAL A 5 8.24 6.40 4.51
CA VAL A 5 7.21 6.21 5.53
C VAL A 5 7.68 5.12 6.49
N ALA A 6 7.91 5.52 7.75
CA ALA A 6 8.18 4.60 8.84
C ALA A 6 6.85 3.97 9.31
N PRO A 7 6.86 2.72 9.77
CA PRO A 7 5.69 2.13 10.41
C PRO A 7 5.40 2.87 11.73
N ASP A 8 4.14 3.22 11.95
CA ASP A 8 3.62 3.71 13.22
C ASP A 8 2.89 2.57 13.92
N HIS A 9 3.32 2.22 15.14
CA HIS A 9 2.84 1.04 15.87
C HIS A 9 2.80 -0.25 15.02
N GLY A 10 3.83 -0.47 14.18
CA GLY A 10 3.93 -1.66 13.31
C GLY A 10 3.02 -1.63 12.07
N THR A 11 2.38 -0.49 11.79
CA THR A 11 1.44 -0.29 10.70
C THR A 11 1.94 0.78 9.73
N VAL A 12 1.73 0.58 8.43
CA VAL A 12 2.04 1.60 7.42
C VAL A 12 0.83 1.84 6.52
N THR A 13 0.60 3.10 6.17
CA THR A 13 -0.39 3.47 5.17
C THR A 13 0.17 3.25 3.77
N LEU A 14 -0.57 2.52 2.94
CA LEU A 14 -0.26 2.35 1.53
C LEU A 14 -0.70 3.57 0.74
N ILE A 15 0.18 4.00 -0.16
CA ILE A 15 0.01 5.13 -1.05
C ILE A 15 0.21 4.61 -2.46
N ASN A 16 -0.65 5.02 -3.39
CA ASN A 16 -0.58 4.60 -4.78
C ASN A 16 0.81 4.89 -5.38
N GLY A 17 1.39 3.91 -6.08
CA GLY A 17 2.76 3.94 -6.59
C GLY A 17 3.84 3.66 -5.53
N GLY A 18 3.46 3.45 -4.27
CA GLY A 18 4.37 3.16 -3.16
C GLY A 18 4.99 1.76 -3.22
N SER A 19 6.10 1.61 -2.50
CA SER A 19 6.88 0.38 -2.35
C SER A 19 7.12 0.09 -0.88
N TYR A 20 6.71 -1.09 -0.41
CA TYR A 20 6.68 -1.45 1.01
C TYR A 20 7.45 -2.73 1.29
N LEU A 21 7.92 -2.89 2.53
CA LEU A 21 8.75 -4.02 2.95
C LEU A 21 8.21 -4.65 4.23
N ILE A 22 7.98 -5.96 4.18
CA ILE A 22 7.80 -6.84 5.35
C ILE A 22 9.08 -7.66 5.51
N SER A 23 9.58 -7.76 6.73
CA SER A 23 10.74 -8.59 7.08
C SER A 23 10.45 -9.36 8.37
N GLY A 24 10.61 -10.67 8.35
CA GLY A 24 10.40 -11.50 9.55
C GLY A 24 9.01 -11.31 10.17
N GLY A 25 7.98 -11.14 9.33
CA GLY A 25 6.59 -10.90 9.76
C GLY A 25 6.27 -9.47 10.24
N SER A 26 7.24 -8.56 10.25
CA SER A 26 7.04 -7.16 10.66
C SER A 26 7.16 -6.20 9.49
N VAL A 27 6.32 -5.16 9.48
CA VAL A 27 6.44 -4.05 8.51
C VAL A 27 7.68 -3.23 8.86
N VAL A 28 8.60 -3.08 7.91
CA VAL A 28 9.83 -2.29 8.06
C VAL A 28 9.61 -0.84 7.64
N GLY A 29 8.72 -0.61 6.68
CA GLY A 29 8.38 0.72 6.17
C GLY A 29 8.13 0.71 4.67
N GLY A 30 8.12 1.90 4.08
CA GLY A 30 7.90 2.06 2.65
C GLY A 30 8.47 3.35 2.08
N ILE A 31 8.44 3.44 0.76
CA ILE A 31 8.87 4.59 -0.02
C ILE A 31 7.80 4.88 -1.06
N TYR A 32 7.50 6.15 -1.28
CA TYR A 32 6.64 6.57 -2.38
C TYR A 32 7.15 7.87 -3.00
N TYR A 33 6.68 8.16 -4.21
CA TYR A 33 7.00 9.39 -4.91
C TYR A 33 5.78 10.30 -4.88
N LYS A 34 5.99 11.53 -4.41
CA LYS A 34 5.02 12.61 -4.57
C LYS A 34 5.46 13.44 -5.78
N ALA A 35 4.56 13.61 -6.75
CA ALA A 35 4.74 14.60 -7.81
C ALA A 35 4.93 15.96 -7.13
N GLY A 36 6.09 16.57 -7.32
CA GLY A 36 6.39 17.87 -6.74
C GLY A 36 5.53 18.91 -7.44
N SER A 37 4.83 19.75 -6.66
CA SER A 37 4.47 21.08 -7.12
C SER A 37 5.79 21.85 -7.21
N GLU A 38 6.32 22.09 -8.41
CA GLU A 38 7.35 23.12 -8.56
C GLU A 38 6.73 24.47 -8.22
N GLY A 39 7.23 25.11 -7.16
CA GLY A 39 6.78 26.41 -6.70
C GLY A 39 6.90 26.50 -5.19
N ASN A 40 7.69 27.46 -4.70
CA ASN A 40 7.81 27.84 -3.30
C ASN A 40 6.44 28.17 -2.69
N VAL A 41 5.71 27.16 -2.27
CA VAL A 41 4.59 27.28 -1.36
C VAL A 41 5.00 26.51 -0.13
N LEU A 42 5.14 27.21 0.99
CA LEU A 42 5.16 26.64 2.33
C LEU A 42 3.84 25.87 2.50
N LYS A 43 3.77 24.65 1.97
CA LYS A 43 2.64 23.76 2.17
C LYS A 43 2.69 23.34 3.63
N ARG A 44 1.71 23.82 4.40
CA ARG A 44 1.41 23.30 5.74
C ARG A 44 1.42 21.77 5.68
N GLN A 45 1.79 21.18 6.80
CA GLN A 45 1.95 19.75 7.05
C GLN A 45 0.72 18.87 6.69
N ASP A 46 -0.38 19.48 6.21
CA ASP A 46 -1.68 18.86 5.96
C ASP A 46 -2.04 18.60 4.49
N GLU A 47 -1.22 18.98 3.51
CA GLU A 47 -1.49 18.56 2.12
C GLU A 47 -0.96 17.14 1.85
N VAL A 48 -1.63 16.16 2.46
CA VAL A 48 -1.65 14.77 2.01
C VAL A 48 -2.13 14.78 0.55
N LEU A 49 -1.47 14.05 -0.35
CA LEU A 49 -2.13 13.65 -1.59
C LEU A 49 -3.32 12.80 -1.13
N THR A 50 -4.50 13.39 -1.04
CA THR A 50 -5.71 12.74 -0.55
C THR A 50 -6.13 11.67 -1.55
N THR A 51 -5.47 10.51 -1.54
CA THR A 51 -6.19 9.27 -1.82
C THR A 51 -7.18 9.12 -0.67
N SER A 52 -8.47 9.19 -0.95
CA SER A 52 -9.49 9.05 0.10
C SER A 52 -9.47 7.63 0.69
N THR A 53 -8.94 6.67 -0.06
CA THR A 53 -8.81 5.30 0.37
C THR A 53 -7.45 5.00 0.99
N THR A 54 -7.47 4.90 2.30
CA THR A 54 -6.34 4.50 3.13
C THR A 54 -6.32 2.98 3.24
N ILE A 55 -5.33 2.28 2.67
CA ILE A 55 -5.11 0.86 3.01
C ILE A 55 -4.01 0.83 4.07
N TRP A 56 -4.24 0.12 5.17
CA TRP A 56 -3.23 -0.12 6.19
C TRP A 56 -2.63 -1.50 6.01
N LEU A 57 -1.31 -1.57 6.10
CA LEU A 57 -0.56 -2.81 6.18
C LEU A 57 0.00 -2.95 7.59
N THR A 58 -0.42 -3.99 8.31
CA THR A 58 0.06 -4.35 9.64
C THR A 58 0.51 -5.80 9.62
N ALA A 59 1.78 -6.05 9.91
CA ALA A 59 2.39 -7.37 9.76
C ALA A 59 2.09 -8.01 8.39
N ASP A 60 1.37 -9.13 8.36
CA ASP A 60 0.90 -9.85 7.17
C ASP A 60 -0.58 -9.57 6.83
N GLN A 61 -1.13 -8.43 7.24
CA GLN A 61 -2.55 -8.12 7.04
C GLN A 61 -2.75 -6.78 6.35
N LEU A 62 -3.56 -6.79 5.28
CA LEU A 62 -4.13 -5.57 4.69
C LEU A 62 -5.48 -5.28 5.35
N ARG A 63 -5.69 -4.03 5.73
CA ARG A 63 -6.96 -3.52 6.25
C ARG A 63 -7.41 -2.32 5.44
N MET A 64 -8.70 -2.25 5.15
CA MET A 64 -9.34 -1.19 4.39
C MET A 64 -10.51 -0.60 5.21
N PRO A 65 -10.71 0.74 5.19
CA PRO A 65 -11.80 1.40 5.92
C PRO A 65 -13.17 1.06 5.33
N SER A 66 -13.23 0.84 4.03
CA SER A 66 -14.40 0.40 3.28
C SER A 66 -14.08 -0.89 2.52
N PRO A 67 -15.10 -1.71 2.19
CA PRO A 67 -14.86 -2.92 1.42
C PRO A 67 -14.25 -2.61 0.05
N VAL A 68 -13.16 -3.31 -0.27
CA VAL A 68 -12.57 -3.26 -1.61
C VAL A 68 -13.52 -3.92 -2.61
N THR A 69 -13.74 -3.29 -3.76
CA THR A 69 -14.53 -3.92 -4.84
C THR A 69 -13.79 -5.15 -5.36
N GLN A 70 -12.49 -5.02 -5.59
CA GLN A 70 -11.60 -6.12 -5.94
C GLN A 70 -10.17 -5.85 -5.47
N LEU A 71 -9.59 -6.80 -4.76
CA LEU A 71 -8.17 -6.86 -4.47
C LEU A 71 -7.56 -7.99 -5.28
N ASP A 72 -6.49 -7.71 -6.02
CA ASP A 72 -5.62 -8.71 -6.62
C ASP A 72 -4.19 -8.50 -6.08
N ILE A 73 -3.54 -9.58 -5.66
CA ILE A 73 -2.11 -9.60 -5.41
C ILE A 73 -1.47 -10.50 -6.44
N MET A 74 -0.50 -9.98 -7.16
CA MET A 74 0.17 -10.68 -8.26
C MET A 74 1.63 -10.91 -7.90
N ASP A 75 2.17 -12.09 -8.23
CA ASP A 75 3.61 -12.35 -8.17
C ASP A 75 4.33 -11.68 -9.36
N ILE A 76 5.67 -11.78 -9.40
CA ILE A 76 6.51 -11.13 -10.42
C ILE A 76 6.22 -11.62 -11.86
N THR A 77 5.56 -12.79 -12.01
CA THR A 77 5.16 -13.32 -13.32
C THR A 77 3.83 -12.73 -13.81
N GLY A 78 3.17 -11.91 -12.99
CA GLY A 78 1.84 -11.37 -13.24
C GLY A 78 0.71 -12.31 -12.83
N ARG A 79 1.01 -13.49 -12.27
CA ARG A 79 0.00 -14.43 -11.80
C ARG A 79 -0.63 -13.92 -10.51
N LYS A 80 -1.96 -13.91 -10.47
CA LYS A 80 -2.72 -13.61 -9.24
C LYS A 80 -2.55 -14.73 -8.22
N VAL A 81 -2.03 -14.40 -7.06
CA VAL A 81 -1.79 -15.33 -5.94
C VAL A 81 -2.80 -15.15 -4.80
N ILE A 82 -3.33 -13.93 -4.62
CA ILE A 82 -4.46 -13.66 -3.72
C ILE A 82 -5.47 -12.83 -4.50
N THR A 83 -6.76 -13.14 -4.32
CA THR A 83 -7.87 -12.33 -4.84
C THR A 83 -8.93 -12.23 -3.75
N ALA A 84 -9.47 -11.04 -3.55
CA ALA A 84 -10.59 -10.81 -2.63
C ALA A 84 -11.59 -9.81 -3.24
N ARG A 85 -12.86 -9.92 -2.86
CA ARG A 85 -13.93 -9.01 -3.26
C ARG A 85 -14.80 -8.70 -2.05
N ASN A 86 -15.32 -7.47 -1.99
CA ASN A 86 -16.15 -6.99 -0.89
C ASN A 86 -15.52 -7.26 0.50
N SER A 87 -14.20 -7.15 0.61
CA SER A 87 -13.46 -7.41 1.85
C SER A 87 -12.89 -6.13 2.45
N ARG A 88 -12.86 -6.07 3.78
CA ARG A 88 -12.16 -5.03 4.54
C ARG A 88 -10.83 -5.51 5.11
N GLU A 89 -10.59 -6.82 5.11
CA GLU A 89 -9.37 -7.40 5.66
C GLU A 89 -8.90 -8.56 4.78
N VAL A 90 -7.61 -8.61 4.49
CA VAL A 90 -7.00 -9.69 3.72
C VAL A 90 -5.67 -10.08 4.32
N LYS A 91 -5.53 -11.36 4.68
CA LYS A 91 -4.27 -11.93 5.16
C LYS A 91 -3.34 -12.25 3.98
N LEU A 92 -2.08 -11.88 4.12
CA LEU A 92 -0.98 -12.03 3.18
C LEU A 92 -0.18 -13.28 3.51
N THR A 93 -0.79 -14.46 3.37
CA THR A 93 -0.08 -15.74 3.50
C THR A 93 0.74 -15.99 2.22
N LEU A 94 1.82 -15.24 2.05
CA LEU A 94 2.68 -15.23 0.87
C LEU A 94 4.12 -15.60 1.26
N PRO A 95 4.83 -16.39 0.44
CA PRO A 95 6.26 -16.63 0.65
C PRO A 95 7.08 -15.35 0.43
N SER A 96 8.37 -15.38 0.80
CA SER A 96 9.28 -14.28 0.48
C SER A 96 9.35 -14.05 -1.02
N GLY A 97 9.30 -12.79 -1.44
CA GLY A 97 9.16 -12.43 -2.85
C GLY A 97 8.75 -10.97 -3.07
N VAL A 98 8.55 -10.62 -4.34
CA VAL A 98 8.04 -9.31 -4.76
C VAL A 98 6.66 -9.48 -5.37
N TYR A 99 5.74 -8.64 -4.91
CA TYR A 99 4.34 -8.68 -5.26
C TYR A 99 3.83 -7.32 -5.70
N LEU A 100 2.87 -7.33 -6.60
CA LEU A 100 2.08 -6.17 -6.96
C LEU A 100 0.71 -6.28 -6.28
N ILE A 101 0.38 -5.29 -5.45
CA ILE A 101 -0.94 -5.13 -4.84
C ILE A 101 -1.74 -4.21 -5.76
N ARG A 102 -2.92 -4.66 -6.19
CA ARG A 102 -3.90 -3.85 -6.90
C ARG A 102 -5.23 -3.91 -6.16
N ALA A 103 -5.63 -2.79 -5.56
CA ALA A 103 -6.90 -2.65 -4.85
C ALA A 103 -7.80 -1.65 -5.58
N ILE A 104 -8.97 -2.11 -5.98
CA ILE A 104 -9.98 -1.33 -6.72
C ILE A 104 -11.10 -0.98 -5.76
N PHE A 105 -11.37 0.31 -5.64
CA PHE A 105 -12.51 0.90 -4.94
C PHE A 105 -13.44 1.57 -5.95
N PRO A 106 -14.67 1.96 -5.56
CA PRO A 106 -15.62 2.56 -6.49
C PRO A 106 -15.10 3.82 -7.19
N THR A 107 -14.26 4.61 -6.52
CA THR A 107 -13.79 5.92 -6.99
C THR A 107 -12.32 5.95 -7.38
N GLU A 108 -11.53 4.93 -7.02
CA GLU A 108 -10.10 4.92 -7.27
C GLU A 108 -9.50 3.52 -7.30
N THR A 109 -8.28 3.41 -7.86
CA THR A 109 -7.48 2.19 -7.82
C THR A 109 -6.13 2.51 -7.22
N LEU A 110 -5.75 1.74 -6.20
CA LEU A 110 -4.44 1.79 -5.56
C LEU A 110 -3.58 0.64 -6.08
N VAL A 111 -2.38 0.97 -6.55
CA VAL A 111 -1.38 0.01 -6.98
C VAL A 111 -0.09 0.23 -6.20
N CYS A 112 0.41 -0.80 -5.52
CA CYS A 112 1.65 -0.72 -4.75
C CYS A 112 2.52 -1.95 -4.98
N ARG A 113 3.83 -1.80 -4.78
CA ARG A 113 4.76 -2.92 -4.69
C ARG A 113 4.93 -3.34 -3.22
N LEU A 114 4.91 -4.64 -2.97
CA LEU A 114 5.25 -5.23 -1.68
C LEU A 114 6.44 -6.17 -1.85
N THR A 115 7.42 -6.06 -0.96
CA THR A 115 8.53 -7.01 -0.83
C THR A 115 8.42 -7.72 0.51
N ILE A 116 8.46 -9.05 0.50
CA ILE A 116 8.45 -9.90 1.70
C ILE A 116 9.80 -10.62 1.76
N ARG A 117 10.46 -10.54 2.92
CA ARG A 117 11.74 -11.22 3.19
C ARG A 117 11.75 -11.98 4.50
#